data_AF-A0A933QB08-F1
#
_entry.id   AF-A0A933QB08-F1
#
_cell.length_a   1.000
_cell.length_b   1.000
_cell.length_c   1.000
_cell.angle_alpha   90.00
_cell.angle_beta   90.00
_cell.angle_gamma   90.00
#
_symmetry.space_group_name_H-M   'P 1'
#
loop_
_entity.id
_entity.type
_entity.pdbx_description
1 polymer ?
#
loop_
_entity_poly.entity_id
_entity_poly.type
_entity_poly.pdbx_seq_one_letter_code
_entity_poly.pdbx_strand_id
1 'polypeptide(L)'
;MKVLIGTIAIIFSTTAIAQDRLRVKLDCAKESGYITKAERSYMASFDTYGISIEFTAVKPDDKLVDKVLRECIAISLKLNDKKDMFAFAFFSPGGGRDIQTLNPYGESRALTYTAKDKSIAVREMKQTR
;
A
#
# COMPACT_ATOMS: atom_id res chain seq x y z
N MET A 1 2.98 -57.17 -25.84
CA MET A 1 4.03 -56.37 -25.18
C MET A 1 3.58 -54.92 -25.14
N LYS A 2 3.46 -54.34 -23.94
CA LYS A 2 2.95 -52.99 -23.66
C LYS A 2 4.07 -51.96 -23.89
N VAL A 3 3.84 -50.97 -24.75
CA VAL A 3 4.73 -49.81 -24.90
C VAL A 3 4.30 -48.77 -23.86
N LEU A 4 5.16 -48.53 -22.88
CA LEU A 4 4.97 -47.52 -21.85
C LEU A 4 5.15 -46.12 -22.48
N ILE A 5 4.07 -45.33 -22.48
CA ILE A 5 4.11 -43.91 -22.78
C ILE A 5 4.69 -43.21 -21.56
N GLY A 6 5.96 -42.80 -21.64
CA GLY A 6 6.61 -42.00 -20.62
C GLY A 6 6.18 -40.54 -20.74
N THR A 7 5.25 -40.11 -19.92
CA THR A 7 4.87 -38.69 -19.80
C THR A 7 5.95 -37.96 -19.01
N ILE A 8 6.74 -37.14 -19.70
CA ILE A 8 7.64 -36.17 -19.07
C ILE A 8 6.75 -35.12 -18.39
N ALA A 9 6.64 -35.20 -17.07
CA ALA A 9 6.00 -34.17 -16.26
C ALA A 9 6.93 -32.94 -16.24
N ILE A 10 6.61 -31.96 -17.09
CA ILE A 10 7.20 -30.62 -17.04
C ILE A 10 6.66 -29.98 -15.76
N ILE A 11 7.44 -30.01 -14.69
CA ILE A 11 7.23 -29.20 -13.50
C ILE A 11 7.44 -27.76 -13.97
N PHE A 12 6.35 -27.03 -14.20
CA PHE A 12 6.40 -25.59 -14.37
C PHE A 12 6.87 -25.01 -13.04
N SER A 13 8.17 -24.72 -12.94
CA SER A 13 8.73 -23.83 -11.95
C SER A 13 8.12 -22.45 -12.18
N THR A 14 6.92 -22.21 -11.63
CA THR A 14 6.28 -20.90 -11.63
C THR A 14 7.24 -19.95 -10.94
N THR A 15 7.81 -19.04 -11.70
CA THR A 15 8.68 -17.97 -11.21
C THR A 15 7.88 -17.14 -10.21
N ALA A 16 8.11 -17.37 -8.91
CA ALA A 16 7.45 -16.67 -7.80
C ALA A 16 7.82 -15.17 -7.69
N ILE A 17 8.35 -14.56 -8.75
CA ILE A 17 9.02 -13.23 -8.72
C ILE A 17 8.18 -12.16 -9.45
N ALA A 18 6.93 -12.43 -9.82
CA ALA A 18 6.08 -11.46 -10.52
C ALA A 18 5.08 -10.70 -9.62
N GLN A 19 4.80 -11.16 -8.40
CA GLN A 19 3.76 -10.54 -7.55
C GLN A 19 4.20 -9.23 -6.88
N ASP A 20 5.49 -8.98 -6.74
CA ASP A 20 6.02 -7.77 -6.07
C ASP A 20 6.04 -6.52 -6.95
N ARG A 21 5.54 -6.55 -8.19
CA ARG A 21 5.60 -5.39 -9.11
C ARG A 21 4.26 -4.77 -9.45
N LEU A 22 3.15 -5.29 -8.93
CA LEU A 22 1.82 -4.85 -9.31
C LEU A 22 1.30 -3.80 -8.34
N ARG A 23 0.82 -2.67 -8.88
CA ARG A 23 -0.09 -1.80 -8.13
C ARG A 23 -1.32 -2.63 -7.78
N VAL A 24 -1.63 -2.74 -6.50
CA VAL A 24 -2.79 -3.48 -6.00
C VAL A 24 -3.79 -2.47 -5.46
N LYS A 25 -4.99 -2.45 -6.02
CA LYS A 25 -6.11 -1.72 -5.42
C LYS A 25 -6.42 -2.34 -4.08
N LEU A 26 -6.45 -1.53 -3.03
CA LEU A 26 -6.82 -1.97 -1.69
C LEU A 26 -8.31 -1.69 -1.49
N ASP A 27 -9.04 -2.71 -1.03
CA ASP A 27 -10.40 -2.53 -0.54
C ASP A 27 -10.36 -2.11 0.94
N CYS A 28 -9.87 -0.90 1.18
CA CYS A 28 -9.87 -0.22 2.47
C CYS A 28 -10.54 1.15 2.31
N ALA A 29 -10.89 1.79 3.44
CA ALA A 29 -11.35 3.18 3.48
C ALA A 29 -12.75 3.43 2.89
N LYS A 30 -13.69 2.50 3.08
CA LYS A 30 -15.12 2.74 2.76
C LYS A 30 -15.74 3.64 3.82
N GLU A 31 -15.56 4.95 3.68
CA GLU A 31 -16.19 5.94 4.56
C GLU A 31 -17.39 6.60 3.87
N SER A 32 -18.51 6.69 4.58
CA SER A 32 -19.73 7.28 4.03
C SER A 32 -19.50 8.77 3.72
N GLY A 33 -19.92 9.21 2.53
CA GLY A 33 -19.76 10.60 2.09
C GLY A 33 -18.39 10.93 1.47
N TYR A 34 -17.48 9.97 1.38
CA TYR A 34 -16.17 10.16 0.73
C TYR A 34 -16.00 9.19 -0.44
N ILE A 35 -15.47 9.72 -1.55
CA ILE A 35 -14.98 8.88 -2.64
C ILE A 35 -13.49 8.66 -2.37
N THR A 36 -13.13 7.42 -2.05
CA THR A 36 -11.77 7.01 -1.72
C THR A 36 -11.22 6.03 -2.74
N LYS A 37 -9.97 6.22 -3.13
CA LYS A 37 -9.19 5.23 -3.89
C LYS A 37 -7.92 4.92 -3.12
N ALA A 38 -7.71 3.65 -2.82
CA ALA A 38 -6.51 3.19 -2.14
C ALA A 38 -5.73 2.22 -3.03
N GLU A 39 -4.44 2.45 -3.16
CA GLU A 39 -3.54 1.58 -3.92
C GLU A 39 -2.26 1.31 -3.12
N ARG A 40 -1.79 0.07 -3.20
CA ARG A 40 -0.46 -0.33 -2.75
C ARG A 40 0.44 -0.47 -3.96
N SER A 41 1.63 0.11 -3.90
CA SER A 41 2.65 -0.01 -4.94
C SER A 41 3.99 -0.37 -4.31
N TYR A 42 4.75 -1.23 -4.98
CA TYR A 42 6.12 -1.53 -4.56
C TYR A 42 7.08 -0.46 -5.06
N MET A 43 7.90 0.06 -4.16
CA MET A 43 8.85 1.13 -4.42
C MET A 43 10.26 0.56 -4.39
N ALA A 44 10.72 0.12 -5.57
CA ALA A 44 11.98 -0.58 -5.74
C ALA A 44 13.19 0.20 -5.20
N SER A 45 13.19 1.53 -5.30
CA SER A 45 14.29 2.37 -4.81
C SER A 45 14.50 2.31 -3.30
N PHE A 46 13.50 1.87 -2.53
CA PHE A 46 13.53 1.83 -1.07
C PHE A 46 13.22 0.44 -0.50
N ASP A 47 13.05 -0.58 -1.36
CA ASP A 47 12.62 -1.93 -0.97
C ASP A 47 11.41 -1.95 -0.01
N THR A 48 10.41 -1.11 -0.29
CA THR A 48 9.26 -0.86 0.59
C THR A 48 7.96 -0.81 -0.22
N TYR A 49 6.81 -1.00 0.45
CA TYR A 49 5.52 -0.70 -0.17
C TYR A 49 5.04 0.71 0.21
N GLY A 50 4.69 1.50 -0.79
CA GLY A 50 3.94 2.73 -0.62
C GLY A 50 2.44 2.47 -0.74
N ILE A 51 1.67 2.98 0.22
CA ILE A 51 0.20 2.94 0.20
C ILE A 51 -0.31 4.37 -0.03
N SER A 52 -0.93 4.60 -1.18
CA SER A 52 -1.53 5.88 -1.53
C SER A 52 -3.04 5.84 -1.34
N ILE A 53 -3.59 6.80 -0.59
CA ILE A 53 -5.03 7.03 -0.51
C ILE A 53 -5.36 8.38 -1.15
N GLU A 54 -6.31 8.39 -2.08
CA GLU A 54 -6.88 9.62 -2.66
C GLU A 54 -8.32 9.78 -2.17
N PHE A 55 -8.60 10.91 -1.52
CA PHE A 55 -9.95 11.40 -1.24
C PHE A 55 -10.35 12.38 -2.33
N THR A 56 -11.56 12.23 -2.90
CA THR A 56 -12.08 13.17 -3.89
C THR A 56 -13.37 13.84 -3.42
N ALA A 57 -13.67 15.01 -4.02
CA ALA A 57 -14.82 15.88 -3.75
C ALA A 57 -14.86 16.53 -2.35
N VAL A 58 -14.70 15.77 -1.28
CA VAL A 58 -14.79 16.26 0.11
C VAL A 58 -13.45 16.11 0.82
N LYS A 59 -12.94 17.19 1.40
CA LYS A 59 -11.71 17.17 2.19
C LYS A 59 -11.99 16.53 3.56
N PRO A 60 -11.35 15.40 3.91
CA PRO A 60 -11.53 14.77 5.21
C PRO A 60 -10.82 15.56 6.32
N ASP A 61 -11.23 15.33 7.57
CA ASP A 61 -10.50 15.81 8.75
C ASP A 61 -9.32 14.88 9.10
N ASP A 62 -8.41 15.37 9.95
CA ASP A 62 -7.19 14.63 10.33
C ASP A 62 -7.48 13.29 11.01
N LYS A 63 -8.59 13.20 11.76
CA LYS A 63 -8.99 11.98 12.46
C LYS A 63 -9.39 10.89 11.47
N LEU A 64 -10.17 11.27 10.46
CA LEU A 64 -10.57 10.36 9.40
C LEU A 64 -9.37 9.92 8.56
N VAL A 65 -8.45 10.84 8.28
CA VAL A 65 -7.21 10.51 7.55
C VAL A 65 -6.37 9.49 8.32
N ASP A 66 -6.12 9.68 9.63
CA ASP A 66 -5.37 8.70 10.45
C ASP A 66 -6.07 7.33 10.47
N LYS A 67 -7.40 7.30 10.69
CA LYS A 67 -8.19 6.07 10.68
C LYS A 67 -8.00 5.30 9.37
N VAL A 68 -8.17 5.96 8.24
CA VAL A 68 -8.07 5.37 6.90
C VAL A 68 -6.65 4.88 6.61
N LEU A 69 -5.62 5.66 6.96
CA LEU A 69 -4.22 5.26 6.79
C LEU A 69 -3.91 3.95 7.55
N ARG A 70 -4.35 3.84 8.81
CA ARG A 70 -4.16 2.64 9.63
C ARG A 70 -4.91 1.44 9.05
N GLU A 71 -6.14 1.63 8.62
CA GLU A 71 -6.95 0.58 8.00
C GLU A 71 -6.28 0.03 6.72
N CYS A 72 -5.81 0.92 5.85
CA CYS A 72 -5.16 0.51 4.61
C CYS A 72 -3.82 -0.20 4.84
N ILE A 73 -3.03 0.21 5.86
CA ILE A 73 -1.87 -0.57 6.30
C ILE A 73 -2.32 -1.97 6.73
N ALA A 74 -3.33 -2.08 7.60
CA ALA A 74 -3.80 -3.38 8.10
C ALA A 74 -4.29 -4.31 6.98
N ILE A 75 -4.97 -3.78 5.96
CA ILE A 75 -5.37 -4.56 4.77
C ILE A 75 -4.16 -4.96 3.93
N SER A 76 -3.20 -4.05 3.72
CA SER A 76 -1.96 -4.35 2.99
C SER A 76 -1.11 -5.43 3.68
N LEU A 77 -1.09 -5.47 5.01
CA LEU A 77 -0.39 -6.50 5.78
C LEU A 77 -0.95 -7.91 5.55
N LYS A 78 -2.25 -8.06 5.27
CA LYS A 78 -2.84 -9.36 4.90
C LYS A 78 -2.33 -9.90 3.57
N LEU A 79 -1.82 -9.02 2.70
CA LEU A 79 -1.26 -9.38 1.40
C LEU A 79 0.24 -9.69 1.49
N ASN A 80 1.01 -8.90 2.26
CA ASN A 80 2.42 -9.16 2.54
C ASN A 80 2.86 -8.42 3.80
N ASP A 81 3.20 -9.13 4.88
CA ASP A 81 3.64 -8.54 6.14
C ASP A 81 5.18 -8.55 6.32
N LYS A 82 5.93 -8.96 5.30
CA LYS A 82 7.39 -9.17 5.34
C LYS A 82 8.20 -7.97 4.85
N LYS A 83 7.54 -6.92 4.35
CA LYS A 83 8.17 -5.71 3.83
C LYS A 83 7.70 -4.50 4.61
N ASP A 84 8.61 -3.54 4.79
CA ASP A 84 8.26 -2.25 5.36
C ASP A 84 7.22 -1.55 4.48
N MET A 85 6.40 -0.71 5.10
CA MET A 85 5.40 0.08 4.39
C MET A 85 5.32 1.49 4.92
N PHE A 86 4.92 2.41 4.06
CA PHE A 86 4.50 3.74 4.48
C PHE A 86 3.22 4.13 3.76
N ALA A 87 2.35 4.85 4.46
CA ALA A 87 1.06 5.26 3.94
C ALA A 87 0.98 6.79 3.87
N PHE A 88 0.37 7.28 2.80
CA PHE A 88 0.19 8.69 2.54
C PHE A 88 -1.18 8.95 1.92
N ALA A 89 -1.75 10.11 2.23
CA ALA A 89 -3.08 10.50 1.79
C ALA A 89 -3.02 11.80 1.00
N PHE A 90 -3.91 11.91 0.02
CA PHE A 90 -4.11 13.11 -0.76
C PHE A 90 -5.59 13.48 -0.83
N PHE A 91 -5.84 14.77 -1.00
CA PHE A 91 -7.14 15.30 -1.36
C PHE A 91 -7.10 15.89 -2.77
N SER A 92 -8.07 15.53 -3.58
CA SER A 92 -8.22 15.98 -4.96
C SER A 92 -9.67 16.45 -5.18
N PRO A 93 -9.97 17.76 -5.08
CA PRO A 93 -11.34 18.27 -5.15
C PRO A 93 -12.01 17.94 -6.49
N GLY A 94 -11.23 17.88 -7.58
CA GLY A 94 -11.70 17.57 -8.94
C GLY A 94 -11.16 16.27 -9.55
N GLY A 95 -10.49 15.42 -8.77
CA GLY A 95 -10.00 14.11 -9.26
C GLY A 95 -8.83 14.17 -10.25
N GLY A 96 -7.89 15.12 -10.12
CA GLY A 96 -6.61 14.95 -10.81
C GLY A 96 -5.61 16.12 -10.87
N ARG A 97 -6.01 17.38 -10.72
CA ARG A 97 -5.07 18.52 -10.91
C ARG A 97 -4.66 19.22 -9.63
N ASP A 98 -5.59 19.41 -8.70
CA ASP A 98 -5.33 20.13 -7.44
C ASP A 98 -5.11 19.15 -6.29
N ILE A 99 -4.00 18.41 -6.34
CA ILE A 99 -3.69 17.39 -5.34
C ILE A 99 -3.03 18.05 -4.12
N GLN A 100 -3.72 18.01 -2.98
CA GLN A 100 -3.18 18.43 -1.69
C GLN A 100 -2.72 17.21 -0.90
N THR A 101 -1.50 17.25 -0.38
CA THR A 101 -1.05 16.22 0.57
C THR A 101 -1.79 16.40 1.90
N LEU A 102 -2.34 15.30 2.43
CA LEU A 102 -2.95 15.26 3.74
C LEU A 102 -2.00 14.57 4.70
N ASN A 103 -1.52 15.29 5.71
CA ASN A 103 -0.64 14.73 6.73
C ASN A 103 -1.13 15.10 8.14
N PRO A 104 -1.88 14.20 8.81
CA PRO A 104 -2.41 14.47 10.15
C PRO A 104 -1.32 14.45 11.24
N TYR A 105 -0.07 14.14 10.88
CA TYR A 105 1.03 13.95 11.84
C TYR A 105 1.99 15.14 11.93
N GLY A 106 1.78 16.18 11.10
CA GLY A 106 2.70 17.31 10.95
C GLY A 106 3.81 17.06 9.93
N GLU A 107 4.59 18.10 9.66
CA GLU A 107 5.64 18.07 8.64
C GLU A 107 6.67 16.96 8.91
N SER A 108 7.15 16.32 7.84
CA SER A 108 8.19 15.30 7.90
C SER A 108 7.89 14.08 8.78
N ARG A 109 6.62 13.82 9.12
CA ARG A 109 6.19 12.61 9.84
C ARG A 109 5.25 11.78 8.98
N ALA A 110 5.34 10.46 9.09
CA ALA A 110 4.49 9.54 8.33
C ALA A 110 4.10 8.32 9.16
N LEU A 111 2.95 7.73 8.85
CA LEU A 111 2.56 6.44 9.39
C LEU A 111 3.31 5.34 8.62
N THR A 112 4.06 4.53 9.37
CA THR A 112 4.90 3.48 8.81
C THR A 112 4.61 2.15 9.49
N TYR A 113 4.77 1.07 8.74
CA TYR A 113 4.89 -0.28 9.26
C TYR A 113 6.33 -0.75 9.10
N THR A 114 6.90 -1.29 10.18
CA THR A 114 8.24 -1.89 10.18
C THR A 114 8.10 -3.40 10.29
N ALA A 115 8.49 -4.13 9.25
CA ALA A 115 8.33 -5.58 9.15
C ALA A 115 9.16 -6.35 10.17
N LYS A 116 10.35 -5.83 10.50
CA LYS A 116 11.26 -6.42 11.50
C LYS A 116 10.60 -6.53 12.87
N ASP A 117 9.94 -5.45 13.31
CA ASP A 117 9.38 -5.32 14.66
C ASP A 117 7.85 -5.51 14.67
N LYS A 118 7.25 -5.80 13.51
CA LYS A 118 5.79 -5.95 13.32
C LYS A 118 4.99 -4.80 13.94
N SER A 119 5.48 -3.58 13.81
CA SER A 119 4.92 -2.40 14.49
C SER A 119 4.46 -1.33 13.50
N ILE A 120 3.35 -0.67 13.85
CA ILE A 120 2.84 0.52 13.15
C ILE A 120 3.10 1.74 14.04
N ALA A 121 3.83 2.73 13.51
CA ALA A 121 4.16 3.93 14.26
C ALA A 121 4.23 5.17 13.35
N VAL A 122 3.96 6.32 13.94
CA VAL A 122 4.23 7.63 13.32
C VAL A 122 5.71 7.94 13.53
N ARG A 123 6.48 7.96 12.44
CA ARG A 123 7.94 8.18 12.47
C ARG A 123 8.32 9.42 11.69
N GLU A 124 9.44 10.02 12.07
CA GLU A 124 10.09 11.04 11.24
C GLU A 124 10.61 10.40 9.95
N MET A 125 10.31 11.04 8.82
CA MET A 125 10.93 10.76 7.54
C MET A 125 12.34 11.34 7.58
N LYS A 126 13.31 10.56 8.08
CA LYS A 126 14.71 10.95 7.96
C LYS A 126 15.05 11.09 6.48
N GLN A 127 15.34 12.31 6.02
CA GLN A 127 16.04 12.52 4.75
C GLN A 127 17.40 11.85 4.88
N THR A 128 17.54 10.65 4.32
CA THR A 128 18.85 10.10 4.01
C THR A 128 19.46 11.02 2.95
N ARG A 129 20.36 11.92 3.39
CA ARG A 129 21.29 12.64 2.53
C ARG A 129 22.39 11.70 2.06
#